data_AF-A0AA36IYH7-F1
#
_entry.id   AF-A0AA36IYH7-F1
#
_cell.length_a   1.000
_cell.length_b   1.000
_cell.length_c   1.000
_cell.angle_alpha   90.00
_cell.angle_beta   90.00
_cell.angle_gamma   90.00
#
_symmetry.space_group_name_H-M   'P 1'
#
loop_
_entity.id
_entity.type
_entity.pdbx_description
1 polymer ?
#
loop_
_entity_poly.entity_id
_entity_poly.type
_entity_poly.pdbx_seq_one_letter_code
_entity_poly.pdbx_strand_id
1 'polypeptide(L)'
;MPLDFNMCQEKVRDRVRRHKGTADHLWRLLRQLPAERRREVLERCFSAEQRRALERWVLANSRETSRSRPVSRRPRMSTPHEAKAAKRKARPAMQPSSALPGIVRYFRGKERTCYYAAQQHMGIVRMLSKTERCLEAAQRHGEVLRNVRRKVAGDFARFGEAIRESLAEAGNPQMGLRFVILIRIPWSRVSLTSPPYRLSQLEAGLQAWRRLEAARRRVLALAHGESWRGRASVLAEGLPPAWQQLREAYLAEMPESSAQRRAQARLRLAEADLQLRLQKELKAKVQAGRVPEKDSEQKARRLQAGRVPEKDSEQKARRLQDLLRRWSPH
;
A
#
# COMPACT_ATOMS: atom_id res chain seq x y z
N MET A 1 42.14 -32.53 25.04
CA MET A 1 41.21 -31.38 25.13
C MET A 1 41.13 -30.70 23.76
N PRO A 2 40.20 -31.09 22.87
CA PRO A 2 40.05 -30.41 21.58
C PRO A 2 39.22 -29.13 21.78
N LEU A 3 39.79 -27.98 21.43
CA LEU A 3 39.14 -26.67 21.49
C LEU A 3 38.06 -26.55 20.41
N ASP A 4 36.93 -25.97 20.80
CA ASP A 4 35.72 -25.68 20.03
C ASP A 4 35.98 -24.86 18.75
N PHE A 5 36.32 -25.54 17.66
CA PHE A 5 36.40 -24.94 16.32
C PHE A 5 35.02 -24.51 15.78
N ASN A 6 33.93 -25.11 16.30
CA ASN A 6 32.56 -24.84 15.86
C ASN A 6 31.98 -23.51 16.38
N MET A 7 32.38 -23.07 17.58
CA MET A 7 31.85 -21.83 18.18
C MET A 7 32.38 -20.55 17.50
N CYS A 8 33.53 -20.66 16.80
CA CYS A 8 34.11 -19.55 16.05
C CYS A 8 33.42 -19.34 14.69
N GLN A 9 32.98 -20.42 14.02
CA GLN A 9 32.28 -20.31 12.73
C GLN A 9 30.89 -19.66 12.85
N GLU A 10 30.19 -19.88 13.97
CA GLU A 10 28.84 -19.35 14.15
C GLU A 10 28.85 -17.83 14.41
N LYS A 11 29.81 -17.34 15.22
CA LYS A 11 30.05 -15.90 15.42
C LYS A 11 30.48 -15.18 14.14
N VAL A 12 31.27 -15.84 13.29
CA VAL A 12 31.65 -15.32 11.96
C VAL A 12 30.44 -15.31 11.02
N ARG A 13 29.63 -16.37 10.99
CA ARG A 13 28.40 -16.43 10.19
C ARG A 13 27.38 -15.37 10.62
N ASP A 14 27.25 -15.11 11.90
CA ASP A 14 26.36 -14.06 12.42
C ASP A 14 26.87 -12.64 12.13
N ARG A 15 28.19 -12.40 12.20
CA ARG A 15 28.77 -11.13 11.69
C ARG A 15 28.52 -10.98 10.19
N VAL A 16 28.76 -12.03 9.39
CA VAL A 16 28.54 -12.01 7.94
C VAL A 16 27.06 -11.76 7.59
N ARG A 17 26.12 -12.36 8.32
CA ARG A 17 24.67 -12.13 8.14
C ARG A 17 24.26 -10.70 8.47
N ARG A 18 24.78 -10.11 9.56
CA ARG A 18 24.52 -8.70 9.91
C ARG A 18 25.12 -7.75 8.87
N HIS A 19 26.31 -8.03 8.35
CA HIS A 19 26.91 -7.23 7.27
C HIS A 19 26.20 -7.38 5.92
N LYS A 20 25.61 -8.54 5.61
CA LYS A 20 24.86 -8.77 4.37
C LYS A 20 23.65 -7.84 4.26
N GLY A 21 22.90 -7.66 5.36
CA GLY A 21 21.75 -6.74 5.40
C GLY A 21 22.12 -5.28 5.19
N THR A 22 23.26 -4.84 5.76
CA THR A 22 23.77 -3.48 5.59
C THR A 22 24.27 -3.24 4.16
N ALA A 23 25.01 -4.19 3.57
CA ALA A 23 25.48 -4.10 2.19
C ALA A 23 24.31 -4.09 1.18
N ASP A 24 23.28 -4.91 1.39
CA ASP A 24 22.05 -4.93 0.59
C ASP A 24 21.29 -3.60 0.63
N HIS A 25 21.26 -2.96 1.79
CA HIS A 25 20.62 -1.66 1.95
C HIS A 25 21.43 -0.56 1.27
N LEU A 26 22.75 -0.54 1.51
CA LEU A 26 23.68 0.42 0.92
C LEU A 26 23.64 0.37 -0.62
N TRP A 27 23.68 -0.84 -1.19
CA TRP A 27 23.61 -1.03 -2.63
C TRP A 27 22.28 -0.54 -3.23
N ARG A 28 21.15 -0.78 -2.53
CA ARG A 28 19.84 -0.27 -2.96
C ARG A 28 19.78 1.25 -2.99
N LEU A 29 20.43 1.93 -2.05
CA LEU A 29 20.52 3.40 -2.04
C LEU A 29 21.42 3.90 -3.17
N LEU A 30 22.60 3.31 -3.35
CA LEU A 30 23.53 3.69 -4.42
C LEU A 30 22.93 3.50 -5.82
N ARG A 31 22.13 2.45 -6.03
CA ARG A 31 21.48 2.15 -7.32
C ARG A 31 20.42 3.19 -7.73
N GLN A 32 19.89 3.96 -6.79
CA GLN A 32 18.93 5.04 -7.06
C GLN A 32 19.60 6.32 -7.55
N LEU A 33 20.92 6.45 -7.36
CA LEU A 33 21.67 7.61 -7.82
C LEU A 33 22.13 7.44 -9.28
N PRO A 34 22.20 8.53 -10.07
CA PRO A 34 22.88 8.57 -11.35
C PRO A 34 24.33 8.07 -11.24
N ALA A 35 24.88 7.53 -12.33
CA ALA A 35 26.18 6.86 -12.32
C ALA A 35 27.32 7.76 -11.80
N GLU A 36 27.32 9.04 -12.18
CA GLU A 36 28.33 10.02 -11.76
C GLU A 36 28.24 10.32 -10.26
N ARG A 37 27.04 10.61 -9.73
CA ARG A 37 26.82 10.83 -8.29
C ARG A 37 27.14 9.62 -7.45
N ARG A 38 26.94 8.41 -7.98
CA ARG A 38 27.33 7.17 -7.30
C ARG A 38 28.85 7.08 -7.13
N ARG A 39 29.63 7.43 -8.15
CA ARG A 39 31.11 7.44 -8.09
C ARG A 39 31.59 8.45 -7.06
N GLU A 40 31.06 9.67 -7.11
CA GLU A 40 31.41 10.75 -6.18
C GLU A 40 31.15 10.36 -4.72
N VAL A 41 29.97 9.80 -4.41
CA VAL A 41 29.63 9.34 -3.05
C VAL A 41 30.55 8.19 -2.60
N LEU A 42 30.90 7.28 -3.50
CA LEU A 42 31.81 6.18 -3.20
C LEU A 42 33.23 6.68 -2.93
N GLU A 43 33.72 7.65 -3.70
CA GLU A 43 35.06 8.25 -3.54
C GLU A 43 35.16 9.07 -2.25
N ARG A 44 34.14 9.87 -1.94
CA ARG A 44 34.15 10.77 -0.78
C ARG A 44 33.91 10.05 0.55
N CYS A 45 33.02 9.06 0.57
CA CYS A 45 32.55 8.47 1.83
C CYS A 45 33.16 7.10 2.15
N PHE A 46 33.92 6.50 1.24
CA PHE A 46 34.47 5.16 1.43
C PHE A 46 35.96 5.10 1.10
N SER A 47 36.71 4.43 1.95
CA SER A 47 38.10 4.06 1.68
C SER A 47 38.20 3.18 0.43
N ALA A 48 39.39 3.14 -0.20
CA ALA A 48 39.65 2.28 -1.35
C ALA A 48 39.36 0.80 -1.06
N GLU A 49 39.66 0.32 0.15
CA GLU A 49 39.38 -1.06 0.57
C GLU A 49 37.88 -1.35 0.69
N GLN A 50 37.11 -0.43 1.27
CA GLN A 50 35.65 -0.57 1.38
C GLN A 50 34.99 -0.56 0.00
N ARG A 51 35.47 0.27 -0.93
CA ARG A 51 35.00 0.27 -2.32
C ARG A 51 35.24 -1.08 -3.00
N ARG A 52 36.45 -1.63 -2.89
CA ARG A 52 36.79 -2.98 -3.41
C ARG A 52 35.97 -4.09 -2.75
N ALA A 53 35.68 -3.99 -1.46
CA ALA A 53 34.84 -4.96 -0.75
C ALA A 53 33.38 -4.92 -1.25
N LEU A 54 32.82 -3.73 -1.43
CA LEU A 54 31.48 -3.54 -1.96
C LEU A 54 31.38 -4.04 -3.41
N GLU A 55 32.37 -3.75 -4.24
CA GLU A 55 32.43 -4.22 -5.63
C GLU A 55 32.45 -5.75 -5.72
N ARG A 56 33.30 -6.41 -4.92
CA ARG A 56 33.33 -7.89 -4.84
C ARG A 56 31.98 -8.45 -4.40
N TRP A 57 31.32 -7.83 -3.43
CA TRP A 57 30.00 -8.23 -2.97
C TRP A 57 28.92 -8.07 -4.07
N VAL A 58 28.95 -6.97 -4.83
CA VAL A 58 28.03 -6.75 -5.96
C VAL A 58 28.24 -7.80 -7.04
N LEU A 59 29.49 -8.07 -7.44
CA LEU A 59 29.83 -9.07 -8.44
C LEU A 59 29.38 -10.49 -8.02
N ALA A 60 29.55 -10.83 -6.74
CA ALA A 60 29.10 -12.11 -6.18
C ALA A 60 27.57 -12.26 -6.26
N ASN A 61 26.82 -11.23 -5.87
CA ASN A 61 25.35 -11.28 -5.85
C ASN A 61 24.70 -11.11 -7.23
N SER A 62 25.34 -10.37 -8.16
CA SER A 62 24.83 -10.24 -9.53
C SER A 62 24.74 -11.59 -10.24
N ARG A 63 25.73 -12.48 -10.02
CA ARG A 63 25.75 -13.84 -10.58
C ARG A 63 24.61 -14.72 -10.01
N GLU A 64 24.23 -14.49 -8.76
CA GLU A 64 23.17 -15.24 -8.08
C GLU A 64 21.78 -14.87 -8.63
N THR A 65 21.52 -13.57 -8.86
CA THR A 65 20.27 -13.11 -9.50
C THR A 65 20.09 -13.58 -10.94
N SER A 66 21.17 -13.81 -11.68
CA SER A 66 21.12 -14.34 -13.06
C SER A 66 20.84 -15.85 -13.10
N ARG A 67 21.20 -16.60 -12.06
CA ARG A 67 21.04 -18.08 -12.00
C ARG A 67 19.69 -18.53 -11.42
N SER A 68 18.93 -17.66 -10.78
CA SER A 68 17.65 -17.99 -10.13
C SER A 68 16.40 -17.99 -11.02
N ARG A 69 16.54 -18.05 -12.35
CA ARG A 69 15.44 -18.47 -13.23
C ARG A 69 15.70 -19.88 -13.74
N PRO A 70 15.33 -20.93 -12.99
CA PRO A 70 15.15 -22.24 -13.61
C PRO A 70 14.03 -22.07 -14.64
N VAL A 71 14.37 -22.19 -15.91
CA VAL A 71 13.39 -22.47 -16.95
C VAL A 71 12.79 -23.82 -16.58
N SER A 72 11.69 -23.78 -15.83
CA SER A 72 10.88 -24.94 -15.49
C SER A 72 10.27 -25.50 -16.77
N ARG A 73 11.06 -26.26 -17.53
CA ARG A 73 10.55 -27.27 -18.46
C ARG A 73 9.95 -28.39 -17.60
N ARG A 74 8.72 -28.21 -17.16
CA ARG A 74 7.90 -29.33 -16.71
C ARG A 74 7.43 -30.10 -17.96
N PRO A 75 7.69 -31.41 -18.07
CA PRO A 75 7.03 -32.25 -19.05
C PRO A 75 5.54 -32.27 -18.72
N ARG A 76 4.73 -31.84 -19.67
CA ARG A 76 3.27 -31.80 -19.56
C ARG A 76 2.75 -33.18 -19.97
N MET A 77 2.76 -34.14 -19.04
CA MET A 77 2.04 -35.40 -19.20
C MET A 77 0.55 -35.11 -19.05
N SER A 78 -0.12 -34.92 -20.19
CA SER A 78 -1.57 -34.76 -20.29
C SER A 78 -2.24 -36.13 -20.17
N THR A 79 -3.06 -36.31 -19.13
CA THR A 79 -4.09 -37.34 -19.09
C THR A 79 -5.24 -36.93 -20.03
N PRO A 80 -5.82 -37.82 -20.87
CA PRO A 80 -6.69 -37.41 -21.97
C PRO A 80 -8.16 -37.07 -21.61
N HIS A 81 -8.63 -37.25 -20.37
CA HIS A 81 -10.08 -37.34 -20.13
C HIS A 81 -10.80 -36.20 -19.38
N GLU A 82 -10.13 -35.11 -18.95
CA GLU A 82 -10.79 -33.99 -18.25
C GLU A 82 -10.73 -32.62 -18.97
N ALA A 83 -10.40 -32.60 -20.26
CA ALA A 83 -10.14 -31.37 -21.01
C ALA A 83 -11.38 -30.65 -21.60
N LYS A 84 -12.62 -31.07 -21.28
CA LYS A 84 -13.84 -30.49 -21.91
C LYS A 84 -14.56 -29.42 -21.09
N ALA A 85 -14.24 -29.20 -19.80
CA ALA A 85 -14.92 -28.19 -18.98
C ALA A 85 -14.13 -26.89 -18.71
N ALA A 86 -12.81 -26.86 -18.96
CA ALA A 86 -11.94 -25.73 -18.59
C ALA A 86 -11.64 -24.71 -19.72
N LYS A 87 -12.32 -24.80 -20.87
CA LYS A 87 -12.17 -23.85 -22.00
C LYS A 87 -13.11 -22.64 -21.93
N ARG A 88 -13.49 -22.19 -20.73
CA ARG A 88 -13.99 -20.81 -20.57
C ARG A 88 -12.80 -19.87 -20.76
N LYS A 89 -12.59 -19.49 -22.02
CA LYS A 89 -11.68 -18.45 -22.54
C LYS A 89 -11.24 -17.50 -21.43
N ALA A 90 -10.06 -17.75 -20.86
CA ALA A 90 -9.35 -16.74 -20.11
C ALA A 90 -9.14 -15.57 -21.07
N ARG A 91 -10.03 -14.57 -21.00
CA ARG A 91 -9.84 -13.32 -21.72
C ARG A 91 -8.47 -12.83 -21.30
N PRO A 92 -7.52 -12.62 -22.23
CA PRO A 92 -6.24 -12.03 -21.86
C PRO A 92 -6.55 -10.77 -21.09
N ALA A 93 -5.99 -10.64 -19.89
CA ALA A 93 -6.10 -9.41 -19.11
C ALA A 93 -5.61 -8.29 -20.02
N MET A 94 -6.54 -7.52 -20.58
CA MET A 94 -6.24 -6.44 -21.49
C MET A 94 -5.43 -5.44 -20.69
N GLN A 95 -4.11 -5.53 -20.80
CA GLN A 95 -3.28 -4.44 -20.33
C GLN A 95 -3.70 -3.21 -21.12
N PRO A 96 -3.97 -2.07 -20.45
CA PRO A 96 -4.31 -0.85 -21.15
C PRO A 96 -3.09 -0.42 -21.97
N SER A 97 -3.04 -0.82 -23.23
CA SER A 97 -1.94 -0.50 -24.16
C SER A 97 -2.12 0.87 -24.81
N SER A 98 -2.79 1.81 -24.15
CA SER A 98 -2.79 3.18 -24.65
C SER A 98 -1.40 3.74 -24.38
N ALA A 99 -0.65 3.95 -25.46
CA ALA A 99 0.64 4.63 -25.44
C ALA A 99 0.57 6.05 -24.82
N LEU A 100 -0.64 6.58 -24.65
CA LEU A 100 -0.90 7.90 -24.10
C LEU A 100 -1.10 7.82 -22.57
N PRO A 101 -0.19 8.45 -21.78
CA PRO A 101 -0.33 8.50 -20.33
C PRO A 101 -1.65 9.12 -19.90
N GLY A 102 -2.37 8.43 -19.00
CA GLY A 102 -3.62 8.94 -18.43
C GLY A 102 -4.86 8.76 -19.30
N ILE A 103 -4.77 8.25 -20.53
CA ILE A 103 -5.94 7.85 -21.32
C ILE A 103 -6.16 6.35 -21.12
N VAL A 104 -7.41 5.92 -20.97
CA VAL A 104 -7.81 4.51 -20.89
C VAL A 104 -8.72 4.18 -22.06
N ARG A 105 -8.41 3.07 -22.73
CA ARG A 105 -9.20 2.51 -23.82
C ARG A 105 -10.10 1.40 -23.31
N TYR A 106 -11.39 1.48 -23.63
CA TYR A 106 -12.41 0.48 -23.31
C TYR A 106 -13.03 -0.03 -24.60
N PHE A 107 -13.40 -1.31 -24.62
CA PHE A 107 -14.22 -1.88 -25.68
C PHE A 107 -15.55 -2.31 -25.09
N ARG A 108 -16.65 -1.86 -25.68
CA ARG A 108 -17.99 -2.21 -25.23
C ARG A 108 -18.73 -2.96 -26.33
N GLY A 109 -19.40 -4.05 -25.95
CA GLY A 109 -20.24 -4.84 -26.86
C GLY A 109 -19.47 -5.86 -27.71
N LYS A 110 -20.24 -6.60 -28.53
CA LYS A 110 -19.72 -7.54 -29.53
C LYS A 110 -19.09 -6.81 -30.72
N GLU A 111 -19.55 -5.59 -30.99
CA GLU A 111 -19.20 -4.75 -32.15
C GLU A 111 -17.82 -4.09 -32.07
N ARG A 112 -17.00 -4.40 -31.05
CA ARG A 112 -15.66 -3.82 -30.85
C ARG A 112 -15.64 -2.28 -30.87
N THR A 113 -16.73 -1.60 -30.53
CA THR A 113 -16.74 -0.13 -30.43
C THR A 113 -15.73 0.31 -29.37
N CYS A 114 -14.82 1.17 -29.79
CA CYS A 114 -13.74 1.69 -28.97
C CYS A 114 -14.20 2.98 -28.26
N TYR A 115 -13.97 3.05 -26.96
CA TYR A 115 -14.20 4.23 -26.13
C TYR A 115 -12.92 4.63 -25.40
N TYR A 116 -12.76 5.91 -25.15
CA TYR A 116 -11.61 6.50 -24.47
C TYR A 116 -12.08 7.30 -23.26
N ALA A 117 -11.37 7.25 -22.15
CA ALA A 117 -11.58 8.19 -21.05
C ALA A 117 -10.25 8.64 -20.48
N ALA A 118 -10.16 9.90 -20.09
CA ALA A 118 -9.03 10.41 -19.33
C ALA A 118 -9.18 10.05 -17.85
N GLN A 119 -8.08 9.67 -17.22
CA GLN A 119 -7.96 9.44 -15.79
C GLN A 119 -6.69 10.09 -15.24
N GLN A 120 -6.79 10.66 -14.05
CA GLN A 120 -5.65 11.25 -13.36
C GLN A 120 -5.74 10.98 -11.86
N HIS A 121 -4.62 10.55 -11.28
CA HIS A 121 -4.47 10.35 -9.84
C HIS A 121 -3.83 11.59 -9.19
N MET A 122 -4.38 11.99 -8.04
CA MET A 122 -3.94 13.09 -7.18
C MET A 122 -4.07 12.64 -5.71
N GLY A 123 -3.02 12.01 -5.18
CA GLY A 123 -3.06 11.39 -3.86
C GLY A 123 -4.11 10.26 -3.80
N ILE A 124 -5.06 10.38 -2.88
CA ILE A 124 -6.18 9.43 -2.76
C ILE A 124 -7.34 9.72 -3.71
N VAL A 125 -7.32 10.82 -4.47
CA VAL A 125 -8.40 11.14 -5.40
C VAL A 125 -8.04 10.69 -6.81
N ARG A 126 -9.00 10.07 -7.49
CA ARG A 126 -8.91 9.74 -8.92
C ARG A 126 -9.99 10.49 -9.69
N MET A 127 -9.55 11.38 -10.56
CA MET A 127 -10.41 12.04 -11.55
C MET A 127 -10.62 11.13 -12.75
N LEU A 128 -11.83 11.18 -13.31
CA LEU A 128 -12.25 10.42 -14.48
C LEU A 128 -13.07 11.35 -15.38
N SER A 129 -12.81 11.34 -16.68
CA SER A 129 -13.71 11.97 -17.65
C SER A 129 -14.89 11.06 -17.99
N LYS A 130 -15.88 11.62 -18.70
CA LYS A 130 -16.83 10.80 -19.45
C LYS A 130 -16.11 9.99 -20.54
N THR A 131 -16.73 8.90 -20.98
CA THR A 131 -16.21 8.06 -22.05
C THR A 131 -16.56 8.67 -23.41
N GLU A 132 -15.55 8.89 -24.24
CA GLU A 132 -15.65 9.44 -25.58
C GLU A 132 -15.41 8.38 -26.64
N ARG A 133 -16.02 8.54 -27.82
CA ARG A 133 -15.67 7.71 -29.00
C ARG A 133 -14.45 8.26 -29.74
N CYS A 134 -14.25 9.57 -29.66
CA CYS A 134 -13.12 10.27 -30.28
C CYS A 134 -11.92 10.34 -29.31
N LEU A 135 -10.74 9.94 -29.79
CA LEU A 135 -9.51 9.97 -29.00
C LEU A 135 -9.09 11.41 -28.65
N GLU A 136 -9.23 12.34 -29.59
CA GLU A 136 -8.86 13.76 -29.41
C GLU A 136 -9.71 14.44 -28.33
N ALA A 137 -11.00 14.10 -28.26
CA ALA A 137 -11.87 14.56 -27.18
C ALA A 137 -11.37 14.07 -25.80
N ALA A 138 -10.99 12.80 -25.70
CA ALA A 138 -10.39 12.26 -24.48
C ALA A 138 -9.01 12.87 -24.16
N GLN A 139 -8.21 13.21 -25.17
CA GLN A 139 -6.94 13.91 -24.98
C GLN A 139 -7.12 15.32 -24.41
N ARG A 140 -8.08 16.10 -24.93
CA ARG A 140 -8.47 17.40 -24.36
C ARG A 140 -8.93 17.27 -22.90
N HIS A 141 -9.70 16.23 -22.59
CA HIS A 141 -10.04 15.93 -21.20
C HIS A 141 -8.79 15.63 -20.36
N GLY A 142 -7.83 14.87 -20.90
CA GLY A 142 -6.56 14.56 -20.25
C GLY A 142 -5.68 15.78 -20.00
N GLU A 143 -5.70 16.77 -20.89
CA GLU A 143 -5.02 18.07 -20.69
C GLU A 143 -5.59 18.83 -19.51
N VAL A 144 -6.92 18.96 -19.44
CA VAL A 144 -7.58 19.59 -18.28
C VAL A 144 -7.23 18.88 -16.99
N LEU A 145 -7.27 17.54 -16.95
CA LEU A 145 -6.90 16.79 -15.74
C LEU A 145 -5.42 16.95 -15.35
N ARG A 146 -4.51 17.08 -16.32
CA ARG A 146 -3.11 17.38 -16.06
C ARG A 146 -2.93 18.79 -15.51
N ASN A 147 -3.67 19.77 -16.03
CA ASN A 147 -3.66 21.15 -15.53
C ASN A 147 -4.13 21.22 -14.08
N VAL A 148 -5.25 20.56 -13.76
CA VAL A 148 -5.74 20.45 -12.38
C VAL A 148 -4.66 19.87 -11.47
N ARG A 149 -4.01 18.76 -11.88
CA ARG A 149 -2.93 18.16 -11.09
C ARG A 149 -1.75 19.11 -10.88
N ARG A 150 -1.35 19.86 -11.90
CA ARG A 150 -0.27 20.85 -11.80
C ARG A 150 -0.63 21.95 -10.80
N LYS A 151 -1.84 22.48 -10.87
CA LYS A 151 -2.33 23.54 -9.97
C LYS A 151 -2.50 23.07 -8.53
N VAL A 152 -2.93 21.82 -8.31
CA VAL A 152 -3.01 21.23 -6.98
C VAL A 152 -1.64 21.12 -6.32
N ALA A 153 -0.57 20.80 -7.07
CA ALA A 153 0.83 20.79 -6.61
C ALA A 153 1.12 20.05 -5.27
N GLY A 154 0.22 19.17 -4.82
CA GLY A 154 0.30 18.50 -3.51
C GLY A 154 -0.57 19.14 -2.42
N ASP A 155 -1.02 20.38 -2.60
CA ASP A 155 -2.02 21.03 -1.76
C ASP A 155 -3.44 20.74 -2.26
N PHE A 156 -4.04 19.70 -1.69
CA PHE A 156 -5.40 19.32 -2.04
C PHE A 156 -6.47 20.31 -1.54
N ALA A 157 -6.14 21.25 -0.65
CA ALA A 157 -7.10 22.29 -0.26
C ALA A 157 -7.52 23.15 -1.47
N ARG A 158 -6.61 23.34 -2.43
CA ARG A 158 -6.82 24.07 -3.69
C ARG A 158 -7.56 23.29 -4.77
N PHE A 159 -7.94 22.04 -4.51
CA PHE A 159 -8.52 21.17 -5.54
C PHE A 159 -9.79 21.73 -6.18
N GLY A 160 -10.67 22.33 -5.39
CA GLY A 160 -11.92 22.92 -5.90
C GLY A 160 -11.68 24.08 -6.84
N GLU A 161 -10.80 25.01 -6.45
CA GLU A 161 -10.39 26.17 -7.27
C GLU A 161 -9.67 25.73 -8.54
N ALA A 162 -8.68 24.83 -8.41
CA ALA A 162 -7.91 24.30 -9.54
C ALA A 162 -8.81 23.67 -10.61
N ILE A 163 -9.87 22.96 -10.22
CA ILE A 163 -10.85 22.40 -11.16
C ILE A 163 -11.63 23.51 -11.88
N ARG A 164 -12.15 24.50 -11.14
CA ARG A 164 -12.96 25.58 -11.72
C ARG A 164 -12.14 26.39 -12.72
N GLU A 165 -10.92 26.77 -12.35
CA GLU A 165 -10.02 27.51 -13.24
C GLU A 165 -9.65 26.70 -14.48
N SER A 166 -9.26 25.44 -14.34
CA SER A 166 -8.88 24.61 -15.50
C SER A 166 -10.05 24.32 -16.43
N LEU A 167 -11.29 24.31 -15.94
CA LEU A 167 -12.49 24.21 -16.78
C LEU A 167 -12.82 25.51 -17.50
N ALA A 168 -12.63 26.65 -16.82
CA ALA A 168 -12.79 27.97 -17.40
C ALA A 168 -11.78 28.21 -18.54
N GLU A 169 -10.50 27.88 -18.31
CA GLU A 169 -9.43 27.93 -19.32
C GLU A 169 -9.74 27.05 -20.55
N ALA A 170 -10.40 25.92 -20.34
CA ALA A 170 -10.78 25.01 -21.42
C ALA A 170 -12.02 25.45 -22.20
N GLY A 171 -12.74 26.49 -21.76
CA GLY A 171 -13.98 26.95 -22.37
C GLY A 171 -15.11 25.92 -22.36
N ASN A 172 -15.02 24.88 -21.51
CA ASN A 172 -15.98 23.77 -21.51
C ASN A 172 -16.31 23.29 -20.09
N PRO A 173 -17.36 23.82 -19.46
CA PRO A 173 -17.78 23.38 -18.14
C PRO A 173 -18.44 21.99 -18.13
N GLN A 174 -18.82 21.42 -19.30
CA GLN A 174 -19.61 20.19 -19.43
C GLN A 174 -18.81 18.96 -19.87
N MET A 175 -17.55 18.84 -19.41
CA MET A 175 -16.68 17.70 -19.74
C MET A 175 -17.10 16.38 -19.06
N GLY A 176 -18.20 16.39 -18.28
CA GLY A 176 -18.70 15.22 -17.56
C GLY A 176 -17.68 14.63 -16.60
N LEU A 177 -16.81 15.49 -16.04
CA LEU A 177 -15.80 15.05 -15.09
C LEU A 177 -16.46 14.56 -13.80
N ARG A 178 -15.85 13.53 -13.22
CA ARG A 178 -16.22 12.98 -11.93
C ARG A 178 -14.96 12.56 -11.20
N PHE A 179 -15.05 12.46 -9.88
CA PHE A 179 -13.96 11.94 -9.07
C PHE A 179 -14.43 10.89 -8.09
N VAL A 180 -13.51 10.00 -7.74
CA VAL A 180 -13.68 9.00 -6.70
C VAL A 180 -12.53 9.11 -5.71
N ILE A 181 -12.82 8.80 -4.45
CA ILE A 181 -11.85 8.73 -3.37
C ILE A 181 -11.43 7.26 -3.21
N LEU A 182 -10.13 6.99 -3.35
CA LEU A 182 -9.49 5.69 -3.29
C LEU A 182 -8.66 5.55 -2.03
N ILE A 183 -9.17 4.78 -1.07
CA ILE A 183 -8.49 4.54 0.20
C ILE A 183 -7.72 3.23 0.07
N ARG A 184 -6.40 3.34 0.01
CA ARG A 184 -5.49 2.19 0.11
C ARG A 184 -5.20 1.89 1.57
N ILE A 185 -5.37 0.63 1.94
CA ILE A 185 -5.14 0.14 3.30
C ILE A 185 -3.83 -0.65 3.30
N PRO A 186 -2.88 -0.38 4.22
CA PRO A 186 -1.52 -0.96 4.15
C PRO A 186 -1.43 -2.49 4.22
N TRP A 187 -2.46 -3.14 4.78
CA TRP A 187 -2.53 -4.59 4.93
C TRP A 187 -3.42 -5.29 3.92
N SER A 188 -4.30 -4.56 3.23
CA SER A 188 -5.23 -5.18 2.29
C SER A 188 -4.81 -4.97 0.84
N ARG A 189 -5.11 -5.97 0.00
CA ARG A 189 -5.00 -5.82 -1.46
C ARG A 189 -6.20 -5.08 -2.05
N VAL A 190 -7.31 -5.01 -1.31
CA VAL A 190 -8.53 -4.33 -1.72
C VAL A 190 -8.40 -2.84 -1.41
N SER A 191 -8.75 -1.99 -2.36
CA SER A 191 -8.92 -0.56 -2.13
C SER A 191 -10.39 -0.25 -1.87
N LEU A 192 -10.67 0.58 -0.86
CA LEU A 192 -12.01 1.12 -0.67
C LEU A 192 -12.21 2.27 -1.68
N THR A 193 -13.39 2.39 -2.26
CA THR A 193 -13.68 3.36 -3.32
C THR A 193 -15.01 4.00 -3.05
N SER A 194 -15.04 5.32 -2.89
CA SER A 194 -16.29 6.09 -2.74
C SER A 194 -17.17 5.97 -3.98
N PRO A 195 -18.46 6.36 -3.89
CA PRO A 195 -19.24 6.68 -5.07
C PRO A 195 -18.55 7.77 -5.90
N PRO A 196 -18.86 7.85 -7.21
CA PRO A 196 -18.38 8.94 -8.04
C PRO A 196 -19.13 10.23 -7.73
N TYR A 197 -18.39 11.30 -7.39
CA TYR A 197 -18.91 12.65 -7.25
C TYR A 197 -18.81 13.37 -8.59
N ARG A 198 -19.91 13.94 -9.07
CA ARG A 198 -19.92 14.83 -10.24
C ARG A 198 -19.42 16.22 -9.85
N LEU A 199 -19.05 17.04 -10.83
CA LEU A 199 -18.67 18.43 -10.57
C LEU A 199 -19.78 19.26 -9.91
N SER A 200 -21.05 18.95 -10.19
CA SER A 200 -22.19 19.56 -9.49
C SER A 200 -22.25 19.18 -8.00
N GLN A 201 -21.51 18.16 -7.57
CA GLN A 201 -21.42 17.67 -6.19
C GLN A 201 -20.02 17.91 -5.62
N LEU A 202 -19.28 18.88 -6.14
CA LEU A 202 -17.88 19.14 -5.78
C LEU A 202 -17.71 19.34 -4.27
N GLU A 203 -18.53 20.19 -3.65
CA GLU A 203 -18.43 20.47 -2.21
C GLU A 203 -18.73 19.23 -1.34
N ALA A 204 -19.77 18.47 -1.70
CA ALA A 204 -20.10 17.22 -1.01
C ALA A 204 -18.94 16.22 -1.10
N GLY A 205 -18.33 16.07 -2.28
CA GLY A 205 -17.19 15.19 -2.47
C GLY A 205 -15.91 15.69 -1.79
N LEU A 206 -15.70 17.00 -1.67
CA LEU A 206 -14.61 17.59 -0.90
C LEU A 206 -14.76 17.31 0.61
N GLN A 207 -15.97 17.46 1.14
CA GLN A 207 -16.27 17.11 2.54
C GLN A 207 -16.04 15.61 2.80
N ALA A 208 -16.53 14.75 1.92
CA ALA A 208 -16.27 13.31 1.98
C ALA A 208 -14.77 12.98 1.97
N TRP A 209 -14.00 13.65 1.10
CA TRP A 209 -12.56 13.52 1.06
C TRP A 209 -11.90 13.89 2.38
N ARG A 210 -12.27 15.04 2.98
CA ARG A 210 -11.73 15.48 4.29
C ARG A 210 -12.00 14.44 5.38
N ARG A 211 -13.23 13.95 5.49
CA ARG A 211 -13.63 12.92 6.47
C ARG A 211 -12.84 11.62 6.29
N LEU A 212 -12.80 11.11 5.07
CA LEU A 212 -12.13 9.85 4.76
C LEU A 212 -10.61 9.94 4.92
N GLU A 213 -9.99 11.04 4.48
CA GLU A 213 -8.55 11.25 4.64
C GLU A 213 -8.17 11.42 6.12
N ALA A 214 -8.97 12.13 6.93
CA ALA A 214 -8.73 12.26 8.36
C ALA A 214 -8.76 10.89 9.07
N ALA A 215 -9.79 10.07 8.80
CA ALA A 215 -9.88 8.72 9.35
C ALA A 215 -8.74 7.81 8.85
N ARG A 216 -8.39 7.91 7.56
CA ARG A 216 -7.27 7.16 6.96
C ARG A 216 -5.93 7.54 7.57
N ARG A 217 -5.66 8.83 7.80
CA ARG A 217 -4.41 9.30 8.41
C ARG A 217 -4.19 8.70 9.79
N ARG A 218 -5.23 8.60 10.62
CA ARG A 218 -5.17 7.93 11.93
C ARG A 218 -4.74 6.47 11.80
N VAL A 219 -5.36 5.74 10.86
CA VAL A 219 -4.99 4.35 10.57
C VAL A 219 -3.54 4.24 10.12
N LEU A 220 -3.08 5.11 9.22
CA LEU A 220 -1.71 5.08 8.71
C LEU A 220 -0.67 5.43 9.77
N ALA A 221 -0.95 6.44 10.60
CA ALA A 221 -0.07 6.84 11.70
C ALA A 221 0.14 5.69 12.69
N LEU A 222 -0.92 4.97 13.04
CA LEU A 222 -0.82 3.81 13.93
C LEU A 222 -0.15 2.61 13.25
N ALA A 223 -0.48 2.35 11.99
CA ALA A 223 0.06 1.20 11.27
C ALA A 223 1.56 1.33 10.97
N HIS A 224 2.02 2.53 10.61
CA HIS A 224 3.42 2.76 10.23
C HIS A 224 4.26 3.35 11.37
N GLY A 225 3.65 3.81 12.46
CA GLY A 225 4.33 4.56 13.51
C GLY A 225 5.04 5.80 12.95
N GLU A 226 6.22 6.09 13.46
CA GLU A 226 7.07 7.20 13.00
C GLU A 226 7.67 6.98 11.60
N SER A 227 7.67 5.72 11.10
CA SER A 227 8.33 5.36 9.84
C SER A 227 7.32 4.99 8.76
N TRP A 228 6.99 5.96 7.90
CA TRP A 228 6.20 5.76 6.68
C TRP A 228 6.81 4.73 5.71
N ARG A 229 8.11 4.43 5.82
CA ARG A 229 8.81 3.44 4.98
C ARG A 229 8.84 2.05 5.61
N GLY A 230 8.44 1.91 6.87
CA GLY A 230 8.40 0.65 7.61
C GLY A 230 7.26 -0.26 7.15
N ARG A 231 7.41 -1.57 7.42
CA ARG A 231 6.31 -2.52 7.29
C ARG A 231 5.22 -2.10 8.27
N ALA A 232 4.00 -1.91 7.78
CA ALA A 232 2.86 -1.61 8.63
C ALA A 232 2.69 -2.71 9.69
N SER A 233 2.79 -2.35 10.97
CA SER A 233 2.49 -3.24 12.07
C SER A 233 1.00 -3.23 12.34
N VAL A 234 0.41 -4.42 12.34
CA VAL A 234 -1.01 -4.57 12.69
C VAL A 234 -1.23 -4.83 14.19
N LEU A 235 -0.14 -4.80 14.97
CA LEU A 235 -0.14 -4.99 16.42
C LEU A 235 -0.18 -3.69 17.23
N ALA A 236 -0.21 -2.53 16.56
CA ALA A 236 -0.25 -1.24 17.23
C ALA A 236 -1.50 -1.12 18.12
N GLU A 237 -1.29 -0.73 19.38
CA GLU A 237 -2.39 -0.37 20.27
C GLU A 237 -3.18 0.80 19.63
N GLY A 238 -4.50 0.70 19.60
CA GLY A 238 -5.36 1.70 18.96
C GLY A 238 -5.64 1.48 17.46
N LEU A 239 -5.00 0.52 16.79
CA LEU A 239 -5.33 0.22 15.39
C LEU A 239 -6.79 -0.26 15.20
N PRO A 240 -7.35 -1.16 16.03
CA PRO A 240 -8.75 -1.58 15.91
C PRO A 240 -9.77 -0.42 15.99
N PRO A 241 -9.73 0.50 16.98
CA PRO A 241 -10.67 1.62 17.00
C PRO A 241 -10.45 2.60 15.83
N ALA A 242 -9.21 2.85 15.41
CA ALA A 242 -8.96 3.70 14.23
C ALA A 242 -9.50 3.07 12.94
N TRP A 243 -9.37 1.75 12.79
CA TRP A 243 -9.97 1.00 11.68
C TRP A 243 -11.50 1.07 11.70
N GLN A 244 -12.11 0.94 12.88
CA GLN A 244 -13.55 1.08 13.06
C GLN A 244 -14.05 2.47 12.64
N GLN A 245 -13.37 3.54 13.05
CA GLN A 245 -13.69 4.92 12.63
C GLN A 245 -13.61 5.09 11.10
N LEU A 246 -12.59 4.51 10.46
CA LEU A 246 -12.47 4.53 9.00
C LEU A 246 -13.61 3.75 8.32
N ARG A 247 -14.00 2.61 8.89
CA ARG A 247 -15.13 1.82 8.41
C ARG A 247 -16.44 2.61 8.48
N GLU A 248 -16.71 3.25 9.61
CA GLU A 248 -17.90 4.07 9.82
C GLU A 248 -17.93 5.26 8.86
N ALA A 249 -16.82 6.01 8.77
CA ALA A 249 -16.70 7.11 7.81
C ALA A 249 -16.90 6.65 6.37
N TYR A 250 -16.36 5.49 5.98
CA TYR A 250 -16.54 4.95 4.63
C TYR A 250 -17.97 4.49 4.34
N LEU A 251 -18.65 3.87 5.31
CA LEU A 251 -20.03 3.44 5.15
C LEU A 251 -21.00 4.63 5.11
N ALA A 252 -20.72 5.71 5.84
CA ALA A 252 -21.50 6.94 5.80
C ALA A 252 -21.50 7.59 4.40
N GLU A 253 -20.46 7.38 3.59
CA GLU A 253 -20.40 7.87 2.20
C GLU A 253 -21.13 6.97 1.20
N MET A 254 -21.70 5.83 1.63
CA MET A 254 -22.39 4.91 0.73
C MET A 254 -23.89 5.15 0.77
N PRO A 255 -24.55 5.43 -0.38
CA PRO A 255 -26.00 5.53 -0.41
C PRO A 255 -26.65 4.19 -0.06
N GLU A 256 -27.75 4.22 0.69
CA GLU A 256 -28.56 3.05 1.12
C GLU A 256 -29.07 2.27 -0.10
N SER A 257 -28.26 1.33 -0.57
CA SER A 257 -28.47 0.69 -1.86
C SER A 257 -27.54 -0.52 -2.05
N SER A 258 -27.57 -1.09 -3.26
CA SER A 258 -26.58 -2.08 -3.71
C SER A 258 -25.12 -1.61 -3.60
N ALA A 259 -24.86 -0.30 -3.52
CA ALA A 259 -23.53 0.24 -3.24
C ALA A 259 -23.06 -0.12 -1.83
N GLN A 260 -23.92 -0.01 -0.82
CA GLN A 260 -23.60 -0.34 0.57
C GLN A 260 -23.26 -1.83 0.74
N ARG A 261 -24.02 -2.73 0.10
CA ARG A 261 -23.70 -4.19 0.11
C ARG A 261 -22.31 -4.48 -0.46
N ARG A 262 -21.95 -3.85 -1.59
CA ARG A 262 -20.61 -3.99 -2.19
C ARG A 262 -19.52 -3.37 -1.31
N ALA A 263 -19.82 -2.25 -0.64
CA ALA A 263 -18.91 -1.61 0.29
C ALA A 263 -18.64 -2.50 1.51
N GLN A 264 -19.67 -3.08 2.11
CA GLN A 264 -19.56 -4.05 3.20
C GLN A 264 -18.75 -5.28 2.79
N ALA A 265 -18.99 -5.84 1.60
CA ALA A 265 -18.22 -6.97 1.09
C ALA A 265 -16.72 -6.64 0.98
N ARG A 266 -16.37 -5.44 0.49
CA ARG A 266 -14.96 -4.98 0.43
C ARG A 266 -14.35 -4.78 1.81
N LEU A 267 -15.10 -4.25 2.76
CA LEU A 267 -14.65 -4.10 4.15
C LEU A 267 -14.38 -5.45 4.80
N ARG A 268 -15.26 -6.45 4.61
CA ARG A 268 -15.03 -7.82 5.11
C ARG A 268 -13.76 -8.44 4.54
N LEU A 269 -13.46 -8.21 3.25
CA LEU A 269 -12.19 -8.67 2.66
C LEU A 269 -10.98 -7.97 3.30
N ALA A 270 -11.06 -6.66 3.54
CA ALA A 270 -9.99 -5.91 4.20
C ALA A 270 -9.80 -6.32 5.67
N GLU A 271 -10.88 -6.69 6.36
CA GLU A 271 -10.86 -7.23 7.73
C GLU A 271 -10.26 -8.63 7.80
N ALA A 272 -10.61 -9.49 6.85
CA ALA A 272 -9.98 -10.81 6.73
C ALA A 272 -8.47 -10.69 6.49
N ASP A 273 -8.04 -9.76 5.62
CA ASP A 273 -6.63 -9.46 5.40
C ASP A 273 -5.94 -8.96 6.69
N LEU A 274 -6.61 -8.10 7.47
CA LEU A 274 -6.11 -7.61 8.77
C LEU A 274 -5.92 -8.76 9.76
N GLN A 275 -6.94 -9.60 9.94
CA GLN A 275 -6.90 -10.74 10.87
C GLN A 275 -5.81 -11.73 10.48
N LEU A 276 -5.68 -12.04 9.19
CA LEU A 276 -4.62 -12.92 8.70
C LEU A 276 -3.23 -12.36 8.98
N ARG A 277 -3.03 -11.05 8.77
CA ARG A 277 -1.75 -10.40 9.08
C ARG A 277 -1.47 -10.39 10.58
N LEU A 278 -2.49 -10.15 11.40
CA LEU A 278 -2.39 -10.14 12.85
C LEU A 278 -1.95 -11.51 13.37
N GLN A 279 -2.56 -12.59 12.89
CA GLN A 279 -2.17 -13.95 13.23
C GLN A 279 -0.71 -14.24 12.83
N LYS A 280 -0.28 -13.79 11.65
CA LYS A 280 1.11 -13.95 11.20
C LYS A 280 2.10 -13.19 12.07
N GLU A 281 1.80 -11.95 12.45
CA GLU A 281 2.67 -11.15 13.32
C GLU A 281 2.72 -11.72 14.75
N LEU A 282 1.60 -12.20 15.29
CA LEU A 282 1.57 -12.88 16.59
C LEU A 282 2.41 -14.16 16.58
N LYS A 283 2.22 -15.04 15.58
CA LYS A 283 3.02 -16.26 15.42
C LYS A 283 4.52 -15.95 15.30
N ALA A 284 4.88 -14.95 14.50
CA ALA A 284 6.27 -14.53 14.36
C ALA A 284 6.87 -14.00 15.68
N LYS A 285 6.08 -13.31 16.53
CA LYS A 285 6.54 -12.85 17.84
C LYS A 285 6.73 -14.00 18.85
N VAL A 286 5.85 -15.00 18.85
CA VAL A 286 5.99 -16.20 19.68
C VAL A 286 7.23 -16.99 19.26
N GLN A 287 7.41 -17.24 17.96
CA GLN A 287 8.59 -17.93 17.41
C GLN A 287 9.91 -17.19 17.71
N ALA A 288 9.87 -15.86 17.82
CA ALA A 288 11.03 -15.06 18.18
C ALA A 288 11.32 -15.05 19.70
N GLY A 289 10.60 -15.83 20.51
CA GLY A 289 10.76 -15.87 21.97
C GLY A 289 10.34 -14.57 22.67
N ARG A 290 9.59 -13.69 22.00
CA ARG A 290 9.23 -12.36 22.52
C ARG A 290 7.89 -12.30 23.23
N VAL A 291 7.11 -13.38 23.24
CA VAL A 291 5.80 -13.47 23.92
C VAL A 291 5.63 -14.89 24.47
N PRO A 292 5.32 -15.07 25.77
CA PRO A 292 4.93 -16.38 26.30
C PRO A 292 3.70 -16.88 25.54
N GLU A 293 3.73 -18.13 25.07
CA GLU A 293 2.70 -18.70 24.19
C GLU A 293 1.27 -18.51 24.72
N LYS A 294 1.08 -18.61 26.04
CA LYS A 294 -0.20 -18.42 26.74
C LYS A 294 -0.82 -17.03 26.56
N ASP A 295 -0.01 -15.97 26.54
CA ASP A 295 -0.52 -14.59 26.37
C ASP A 295 -0.95 -14.31 24.92
N SER A 296 -0.33 -15.01 23.97
CA SER A 296 -0.61 -14.83 22.54
C SER A 296 -1.99 -15.36 22.15
N GLU A 297 -2.38 -16.53 22.68
CA GLU A 297 -3.69 -17.13 22.43
C GLU A 297 -4.81 -16.33 23.10
N GLN A 298 -4.57 -15.87 24.33
CA GLN A 298 -5.56 -15.07 25.06
C GLN A 298 -5.78 -13.72 24.37
N LYS A 299 -4.72 -13.08 23.86
CA LYS A 299 -4.83 -11.84 23.07
C LYS A 299 -5.54 -12.06 21.73
N ALA A 300 -5.27 -13.16 21.03
CA ALA A 300 -5.94 -13.51 19.79
C ALA A 300 -7.45 -13.75 19.99
N ARG A 301 -7.84 -14.49 21.04
CA ARG A 301 -9.24 -14.71 21.41
C ARG A 301 -9.95 -13.40 21.78
N ARG A 302 -9.29 -12.51 22.51
CA ARG A 302 -9.84 -11.18 22.88
C ARG A 302 -10.09 -10.29 21.66
N LEU A 303 -9.15 -10.24 20.70
CA LEU A 303 -9.30 -9.46 19.47
C LEU A 303 -10.38 -10.03 18.54
N GLN A 304 -10.58 -11.35 18.51
CA GLN A 304 -11.69 -11.97 17.78
C GLN A 304 -13.06 -11.70 18.42
N ALA A 305 -13.12 -11.59 19.74
CA ALA A 305 -14.36 -11.33 20.47
C ALA A 305 -14.82 -9.86 20.40
N GLY A 306 -14.03 -8.94 19.81
CA GLY A 306 -14.37 -7.51 19.75
C GLY A 306 -14.46 -6.80 21.11
N ARG A 307 -14.08 -7.48 22.20
CA ARG A 307 -14.11 -6.91 23.57
C ARG A 307 -12.78 -6.22 23.85
N VAL A 308 -12.81 -4.88 23.87
CA VAL A 308 -11.76 -4.08 24.51
C VAL A 308 -12.01 -4.14 26.01
N PRO A 309 -11.08 -4.66 26.84
CA PRO A 309 -11.28 -4.67 28.28
C PRO A 309 -11.12 -3.24 28.81
N GLU A 310 -12.22 -2.64 29.23
CA GLU A 310 -12.27 -1.38 29.98
C GLU A 310 -11.48 -1.46 31.31
N LYS A 311 -11.18 -2.69 31.79
CA LYS A 311 -10.43 -2.95 33.03
C LYS A 311 -8.90 -2.86 32.90
N ASP A 312 -8.33 -2.83 31.69
CA ASP A 312 -6.86 -2.74 31.52
C ASP A 312 -6.33 -1.31 31.73
N SER A 313 -7.18 -0.28 31.61
CA SER A 313 -6.80 1.12 31.87
C SER A 313 -6.61 1.38 33.37
N GLU A 314 -7.52 0.91 34.23
CA GLU A 314 -7.41 1.03 35.68
C GLU A 314 -6.22 0.24 36.23
N GLN A 315 -5.96 -0.95 35.69
CA GLN A 315 -4.85 -1.79 36.14
C GLN A 315 -3.48 -1.24 35.69
N LYS A 316 -3.42 -0.60 34.50
CA LYS A 316 -2.25 0.18 34.07
C LYS A 316 -2.09 1.47 34.88
N ALA A 317 -3.18 2.16 35.23
CA ALA A 317 -3.15 3.37 36.07
C ALA A 317 -2.65 3.08 37.49
N ARG A 318 -3.09 1.96 38.10
CA ARG A 318 -2.58 1.49 39.40
C ARG A 318 -1.11 1.10 39.34
N ARG A 319 -0.66 0.41 38.29
CA ARG A 319 0.77 0.10 38.09
C ARG A 319 1.63 1.34 37.88
N LEU A 320 1.12 2.36 37.20
CA LEU A 320 1.80 3.65 37.04
C LEU A 320 1.86 4.42 38.37
N GLN A 321 0.79 4.41 39.17
CA GLN A 321 0.80 5.02 40.51
C GLN A 321 1.76 4.30 41.47
N ASP A 322 1.84 2.97 41.43
CA ASP A 322 2.78 2.20 42.24
C ASP A 322 4.24 2.44 41.82
N LEU A 323 4.50 2.61 40.52
CA LEU A 323 5.83 2.97 40.01
C LEU A 323 6.22 4.40 40.41
N LEU A 324 5.29 5.35 40.37
CA LEU A 324 5.53 6.73 40.80
C LEU A 324 5.78 6.83 42.31
N ARG A 325 5.08 6.05 43.14
CA ARG A 325 5.33 5.96 44.59
C ARG A 325 6.71 5.38 44.92
N ARG A 326 7.24 4.48 44.08
CA ARG A 326 8.59 3.91 44.26
C ARG A 326 9.70 4.82 43.74
N TRP A 327 9.36 5.87 42.99
CA TRP A 327 10.31 6.77 42.34
C TRP A 327 10.42 8.14 43.01
N SER A 328 9.62 8.44 44.04
CA SER A 328 9.86 9.60 44.92
C SER A 328 10.65 9.15 46.14
N PRO A 329 11.95 9.50 46.25
CA PRO A 329 12.67 9.39 47.51
C PRO A 329 12.21 10.53 48.42
N HIS A 330 12.02 10.21 49.71
CA HIS A 330 12.20 11.20 50.76
C HIS A 330 13.64 11.70 50.76
#